data_AF-A0A9P4JIT3-F1
#
_entry.id   AF-A0A9P4JIT3-F1
#
_cell.length_a   1.000
_cell.length_b   1.000
_cell.length_c   1.000
_cell.angle_alpha   90.00
_cell.angle_beta   90.00
_cell.angle_gamma   90.00
#
_symmetry.space_group_name_H-M   'P 1'
#
loop_
_entity.id
_entity.type
_entity.pdbx_description
1 polymer ?
#
loop_
_entity_poly.entity_id
_entity_poly.type
_entity_poly.pdbx_seq_one_letter_code
_entity_poly.pdbx_strand_id
1 'polypeptide(L)'
;MPFHFKLSRKQSLKAVIVISFTFFVAEISTGFYTKSLALIADAFHYLNDLIGFIVALVAVQVTERKTFPQDLSFGWARAQLLGAFFNGAFLLALGLSIALQSVERFISIQRIEQPKTVLIVGCVGLTLNIISAAFLHGKIHQHEHAHAHDDRSFSSEIPLEANARARGGGMELQVQHAEHMHLTVPIKTSTMDLGILGVLIHVVGDAINNIGVIIAALIIWFTKSEGRFYADPAVSMWIAIMILASAIPLTKRSGAILLQSAPPGVRLEDVKHDMESIPGVLSVHELHVWRLDQRKSIATAHVIVKDESLSAFMQKAQTVSECLHAYGIHSTTLQPELAPFEDEDSRTSSEMEGLRQRRVSLLKCGLSCGTFCEPLMCCNEKPLE
;
A
#
# COMPACT_ATOMS: atom_id res chain seq x y z
N MET A 1 -18.06 5.84 -35.06
CA MET A 1 -18.34 6.82 -33.99
C MET A 1 -18.02 6.15 -32.66
N PRO A 2 -16.98 6.57 -31.90
CA PRO A 2 -16.79 6.03 -30.57
C PRO A 2 -17.76 6.73 -29.62
N PHE A 3 -18.63 5.95 -28.98
CA PHE A 3 -19.56 6.42 -27.96
C PHE A 3 -18.77 6.90 -26.71
N HIS A 4 -18.49 8.20 -26.61
CA HIS A 4 -17.87 8.79 -25.42
C HIS A 4 -18.93 9.03 -24.33
N PHE A 5 -19.26 8.00 -23.54
CA PHE A 5 -20.00 8.19 -22.30
C PHE A 5 -19.08 8.80 -21.23
N LYS A 6 -19.27 10.09 -20.90
CA LYS A 6 -18.59 10.77 -19.78
C LYS A 6 -19.16 10.27 -18.43
N LEU A 7 -18.74 9.08 -17.99
CA LEU A 7 -19.13 8.52 -16.69
C LEU A 7 -18.10 8.87 -15.60
N SER A 8 -18.53 9.20 -14.39
CA SER A 8 -17.67 9.41 -13.19
C SER A 8 -16.97 8.10 -12.74
N ARG A 9 -15.86 8.16 -11.98
CA ARG A 9 -15.12 6.97 -11.47
C ARG A 9 -16.06 5.97 -10.78
N LYS A 10 -16.92 6.49 -9.91
CA LYS A 10 -17.97 5.74 -9.22
C LYS A 10 -18.96 5.08 -10.17
N GLN A 11 -19.30 5.74 -11.29
CA GLN A 11 -20.21 5.19 -12.30
C GLN A 11 -19.54 4.09 -13.13
N SER A 12 -18.26 4.25 -13.49
CA SER A 12 -17.48 3.20 -14.17
C SER A 12 -17.36 1.94 -13.31
N LEU A 13 -16.97 2.07 -12.03
CA LEU A 13 -16.91 0.91 -11.11
C LEU A 13 -18.28 0.26 -10.94
N LYS A 14 -19.36 1.04 -10.80
CA LYS A 14 -20.72 0.50 -10.76
C LYS A 14 -21.10 -0.26 -12.04
N ALA A 15 -20.72 0.25 -13.20
CA ALA A 15 -20.98 -0.41 -14.48
C ALA A 15 -20.25 -1.76 -14.56
N VAL A 16 -18.96 -1.81 -14.21
CA VAL A 16 -18.19 -3.07 -14.16
C VAL A 16 -18.82 -4.06 -13.19
N ILE A 17 -19.19 -3.63 -11.98
CA ILE A 17 -19.88 -4.47 -10.99
C ILE A 17 -21.19 -5.06 -11.55
N VAL A 18 -22.01 -4.25 -12.21
CA VAL A 18 -23.29 -4.72 -12.80
C VAL A 18 -23.03 -5.71 -13.93
N ILE A 19 -22.05 -5.46 -14.80
CA ILE A 19 -21.67 -6.36 -15.89
C ILE A 19 -21.18 -7.70 -15.31
N SER A 20 -20.21 -7.67 -14.39
CA SER A 20 -19.66 -8.88 -13.76
C SER A 20 -20.70 -9.65 -12.97
N PHE A 21 -21.60 -8.97 -12.25
CA PHE A 21 -22.71 -9.64 -11.55
C PHE A 21 -23.69 -10.32 -12.51
N THR A 22 -24.03 -9.66 -13.62
CA THR A 22 -24.91 -10.25 -14.64
C THR A 22 -24.27 -11.50 -15.25
N PHE A 23 -22.96 -11.46 -15.50
CA PHE A 23 -22.23 -12.61 -16.01
C PHE A 23 -22.17 -13.76 -15.01
N PHE A 24 -21.83 -13.46 -13.75
CA PHE A 24 -21.86 -14.43 -12.66
C PHE A 24 -23.20 -15.18 -12.58
N VAL A 25 -24.32 -14.45 -12.65
CA VAL A 25 -25.67 -15.05 -12.62
C VAL A 25 -25.91 -15.93 -13.85
N ALA A 26 -25.44 -15.53 -15.03
CA ALA A 26 -25.56 -16.33 -16.25
C ALA A 26 -24.75 -17.64 -16.18
N GLU A 27 -23.50 -17.56 -15.72
CA GLU A 27 -22.63 -18.73 -15.59
C GLU A 27 -23.11 -19.70 -14.52
N ILE A 28 -23.48 -19.21 -13.32
CA ILE A 28 -23.97 -20.08 -12.25
C ILE A 28 -25.28 -20.78 -12.66
N SER A 29 -26.17 -20.06 -13.35
CA SER A 29 -27.41 -20.65 -13.90
C SER A 29 -27.11 -21.72 -14.94
N THR A 30 -26.16 -21.45 -15.84
CA THR A 30 -25.73 -22.42 -16.86
C THR A 30 -25.04 -23.62 -16.23
N GLY A 31 -24.24 -23.42 -15.17
CA GLY A 31 -23.57 -24.47 -14.42
C GLY A 31 -24.56 -25.42 -13.75
N PHE A 32 -25.60 -24.89 -13.10
CA PHE A 32 -26.67 -25.71 -12.53
C PHE A 32 -27.51 -26.42 -13.60
N TYR A 33 -27.84 -25.73 -14.69
CA TYR A 33 -28.61 -26.31 -15.80
C TYR A 33 -27.86 -27.48 -16.47
N THR A 34 -26.56 -27.30 -16.71
CA THR A 34 -25.68 -28.32 -17.29
C THR A 34 -25.19 -29.36 -16.28
N LYS A 35 -25.52 -29.19 -14.99
CA LYS A 35 -24.99 -29.98 -13.86
C LYS A 35 -23.46 -30.06 -13.85
N SER A 36 -22.80 -29.03 -14.35
CA SER A 36 -21.35 -28.99 -14.49
C SER A 36 -20.73 -28.31 -13.28
N LEU A 37 -20.09 -29.11 -12.41
CA LEU A 37 -19.32 -28.60 -11.27
C LEU A 37 -18.18 -27.66 -11.72
N ALA A 38 -17.68 -27.83 -12.95
CA ALA A 38 -16.66 -26.97 -13.51
C ALA A 38 -17.14 -25.54 -13.77
N LEU A 39 -18.33 -25.39 -14.38
CA LEU A 39 -18.92 -24.08 -14.63
C LEU A 39 -19.33 -23.39 -13.32
N ILE A 40 -19.76 -24.17 -12.31
CA ILE A 40 -20.09 -23.63 -10.99
C ILE A 40 -18.82 -23.10 -10.30
N ALA A 41 -17.71 -23.84 -10.36
CA ALA A 41 -16.43 -23.40 -9.78
C ALA A 41 -15.89 -22.12 -10.47
N ASP A 42 -16.03 -22.02 -11.78
CA ASP A 42 -15.64 -20.82 -12.54
C ASP A 42 -16.53 -19.60 -12.18
N ALA A 43 -17.84 -19.81 -11.99
CA ALA A 43 -18.72 -18.74 -11.51
C ALA A 43 -18.31 -18.21 -10.12
N PHE A 44 -17.82 -19.08 -9.22
CA PHE A 44 -17.33 -18.64 -7.90
C PHE A 44 -16.06 -17.78 -8.00
N HIS A 45 -15.26 -17.92 -9.06
CA HIS A 45 -14.16 -16.99 -9.33
C HIS A 45 -14.71 -15.57 -9.58
N TYR A 46 -15.68 -15.42 -10.50
CA TYR A 46 -16.30 -14.12 -10.76
C TYR A 46 -16.98 -13.50 -9.54
N LEU A 47 -17.54 -14.31 -8.64
CA LEU A 47 -18.09 -13.82 -7.38
C LEU A 47 -17.01 -13.18 -6.51
N ASN A 48 -15.82 -13.80 -6.45
CA ASN A 48 -14.71 -13.25 -5.69
C ASN A 48 -14.23 -11.90 -6.27
N ASP A 49 -14.15 -11.80 -7.59
CA ASP A 49 -13.78 -10.55 -8.26
C ASP A 49 -14.82 -9.45 -8.02
N LEU A 50 -16.10 -9.83 -8.04
CA LEU A 50 -17.20 -8.94 -7.70
C LEU A 50 -17.09 -8.39 -6.28
N ILE A 51 -16.73 -9.24 -5.31
CA ILE A 51 -16.45 -8.80 -3.93
C ILE A 51 -15.31 -7.78 -3.94
N GLY A 52 -14.23 -8.04 -4.66
CA GLY A 52 -13.11 -7.11 -4.84
C GLY A 52 -13.54 -5.75 -5.40
N PHE A 53 -14.37 -5.75 -6.45
CA PHE A 53 -14.89 -4.52 -7.06
C PHE A 53 -15.83 -3.74 -6.12
N ILE A 54 -16.68 -4.44 -5.37
CA ILE A 54 -17.56 -3.84 -4.36
C ILE A 54 -16.72 -3.20 -3.26
N VAL A 55 -15.71 -3.90 -2.74
CA VAL A 55 -14.79 -3.37 -1.74
C VAL A 55 -14.07 -2.13 -2.27
N ALA A 56 -13.60 -2.14 -3.52
CA ALA A 56 -13.00 -0.97 -4.16
C ALA A 56 -13.98 0.20 -4.30
N LEU A 57 -15.24 -0.06 -4.67
CA LEU A 57 -16.28 0.96 -4.77
C LEU A 57 -16.60 1.56 -3.40
N VAL A 58 -16.72 0.73 -2.36
CA VAL A 58 -16.96 1.18 -0.98
C VAL A 58 -15.78 2.01 -0.49
N ALA A 59 -14.54 1.58 -0.75
CA ALA A 59 -13.35 2.34 -0.38
C ALA A 59 -13.36 3.74 -1.02
N VAL A 60 -13.61 3.84 -2.33
CA VAL A 60 -13.74 5.14 -3.02
C VAL A 60 -14.87 5.99 -2.41
N GLN A 61 -16.02 5.39 -2.13
CA GLN A 61 -17.14 6.10 -1.52
C GLN A 61 -16.83 6.60 -0.11
N VAL A 62 -16.08 5.83 0.66
CA VAL A 62 -15.71 6.15 2.04
C VAL A 62 -14.65 7.24 2.07
N THR A 63 -13.65 7.19 1.17
CA THR A 63 -12.61 8.21 1.06
C THR A 63 -13.14 9.54 0.50
N GLU A 64 -14.20 9.52 -0.32
CA GLU A 64 -14.86 10.74 -0.81
C GLU A 64 -15.79 11.39 0.22
N ARG A 65 -16.07 10.76 1.37
CA ARG A 65 -16.87 11.37 2.44
C ARG A 65 -16.05 12.41 3.20
N LYS A 66 -16.58 13.63 3.28
CA LYS A 66 -15.98 14.74 4.06
C LYS A 66 -16.14 14.60 5.58
N THR A 67 -16.99 13.69 6.04
CA THR A 67 -17.29 13.44 7.46
C THR A 67 -16.78 12.06 7.85
N PHE A 68 -15.85 12.00 8.80
CA PHE A 68 -15.34 10.77 9.40
C PHE A 68 -15.75 10.69 10.89
N PRO A 69 -15.95 9.48 11.44
CA PRO A 69 -16.20 9.29 12.87
C PRO A 69 -15.11 9.97 13.70
N GLN A 70 -15.48 10.60 14.82
CA GLN A 70 -14.52 11.27 15.71
C GLN A 70 -13.49 10.29 16.31
N ASP A 71 -13.85 9.02 16.43
CA ASP A 71 -12.97 7.94 16.93
C ASP A 71 -11.79 7.63 15.97
N LEU A 72 -11.82 8.13 14.73
CA LEU A 72 -10.77 7.94 13.73
C LEU A 72 -10.01 9.26 13.49
N SER A 73 -8.97 9.51 14.28
CA SER A 73 -8.14 10.73 14.20
C SER A 73 -7.45 10.93 12.83
N PHE A 74 -7.09 9.83 12.17
CA PHE A 74 -6.55 9.83 10.80
C PHE A 74 -7.61 9.54 9.72
N GLY A 75 -8.89 9.50 10.11
CA GLY A 75 -10.01 9.16 9.23
C GLY A 75 -9.90 7.75 8.63
N TRP A 76 -10.36 7.61 7.39
CA TRP A 76 -10.45 6.32 6.69
C TRP A 76 -9.18 5.93 5.92
N ALA A 77 -8.02 6.50 6.26
CA ALA A 77 -6.78 6.33 5.51
C ALA A 77 -6.40 4.84 5.29
N ARG A 78 -6.65 3.97 6.28
CA ARG A 78 -6.34 2.54 6.21
C ARG A 78 -7.44 1.65 5.61
N ALA A 79 -8.64 2.18 5.37
CA ALA A 79 -9.79 1.39 4.91
C ALA A 79 -9.53 0.72 3.54
N GLN A 80 -8.91 1.47 2.63
CA GLN A 80 -8.53 0.96 1.32
C GLN A 80 -7.50 -0.17 1.41
N LEU A 81 -6.56 -0.08 2.37
CA LEU A 81 -5.54 -1.12 2.58
C LEU A 81 -6.14 -2.38 3.17
N LEU A 82 -7.07 -2.24 4.11
CA LEU A 82 -7.80 -3.36 4.70
C LEU A 82 -8.60 -4.10 3.62
N GLY A 83 -9.31 -3.36 2.77
CA GLY A 83 -10.03 -3.92 1.63
C GLY A 83 -9.12 -4.67 0.64
N ALA A 84 -7.98 -4.07 0.29
CA ALA A 84 -6.99 -4.70 -0.57
C ALA A 84 -6.38 -5.98 0.04
N PHE A 85 -6.15 -6.00 1.36
CA PHE A 85 -5.63 -7.16 2.07
C PHE A 85 -6.62 -8.33 2.05
N PHE A 86 -7.89 -8.10 2.41
CA PHE A 86 -8.91 -9.15 2.38
C PHE A 86 -9.19 -9.65 0.95
N ASN A 87 -9.22 -8.75 -0.03
CA ASN A 87 -9.34 -9.15 -1.43
C ASN A 87 -8.18 -10.07 -1.87
N GLY A 88 -6.95 -9.71 -1.49
CA GLY A 88 -5.77 -10.55 -1.73
C GLY A 88 -5.88 -11.91 -1.04
N ALA A 89 -6.34 -11.95 0.22
CA ALA A 89 -6.54 -13.19 0.96
C ALA A 89 -7.60 -14.11 0.31
N PHE A 90 -8.72 -13.56 -0.17
CA PHE A 90 -9.73 -14.35 -0.87
C PHE A 90 -9.22 -14.87 -2.21
N LEU A 91 -8.47 -14.06 -2.97
CA LEU A 91 -7.81 -14.52 -4.21
C LEU A 91 -6.81 -15.65 -3.94
N LEU A 92 -6.06 -15.60 -2.83
CA LEU A 92 -5.17 -16.71 -2.44
C LEU A 92 -5.95 -18.00 -2.16
N ALA A 93 -7.05 -17.90 -1.40
CA ALA A 93 -7.90 -19.05 -1.08
C ALA A 93 -8.52 -19.65 -2.34
N LEU A 94 -9.03 -18.80 -3.24
CA LEU A 94 -9.59 -19.20 -4.53
C LEU A 94 -8.53 -19.84 -5.44
N GLY A 95 -7.38 -19.18 -5.60
CA GLY A 95 -6.27 -19.70 -6.42
C GLY A 95 -5.78 -21.06 -5.91
N LEU A 96 -5.70 -21.25 -4.60
CA LEU A 96 -5.38 -22.55 -4.01
C LEU A 96 -6.48 -23.59 -4.28
N SER A 97 -7.76 -23.20 -4.15
CA SER A 97 -8.89 -24.09 -4.46
C SER A 97 -8.89 -24.55 -5.91
N ILE A 98 -8.71 -23.63 -6.87
CA ILE A 98 -8.64 -23.95 -8.30
C ILE A 98 -7.43 -24.83 -8.60
N ALA A 99 -6.27 -24.55 -7.99
CA ALA A 99 -5.09 -25.40 -8.14
C ALA A 99 -5.38 -26.83 -7.67
N LEU A 100 -5.99 -27.01 -6.49
CA LEU A 100 -6.34 -28.34 -5.97
C LEU A 100 -7.36 -29.06 -6.86
N GLN A 101 -8.41 -28.37 -7.31
CA GLN A 101 -9.40 -28.94 -8.24
C GLN A 101 -8.77 -29.33 -9.59
N SER A 102 -7.81 -28.54 -10.08
CA SER A 102 -7.08 -28.86 -11.31
C SER A 102 -6.21 -30.11 -11.12
N VAL A 103 -5.50 -30.25 -9.99
CA VAL A 103 -4.74 -31.48 -9.67
C VAL A 103 -5.67 -32.69 -9.62
N GLU A 104 -6.83 -32.57 -8.97
CA GLU A 104 -7.83 -33.64 -8.92
C GLU A 104 -8.26 -34.08 -10.34
N ARG A 105 -8.52 -33.12 -11.23
CA ARG A 105 -8.89 -33.38 -12.63
C ARG A 105 -7.76 -33.97 -13.47
N PHE A 106 -6.50 -33.74 -13.12
CA PHE A 106 -5.37 -34.42 -13.74
C PHE A 106 -5.32 -35.92 -13.39
N ILE A 107 -5.76 -36.29 -12.19
CA ILE A 107 -5.76 -37.68 -11.70
C ILE A 107 -7.03 -38.41 -12.17
N SER A 108 -8.20 -37.77 -12.03
CA SER A 108 -9.50 -38.29 -12.42
C SER A 108 -10.09 -37.45 -13.54
N ILE A 109 -9.80 -37.84 -14.78
CA ILE A 109 -10.24 -37.11 -15.98
C ILE A 109 -11.77 -37.02 -16.00
N GLN A 110 -12.28 -35.81 -15.87
CA GLN A 110 -13.69 -35.50 -16.08
C GLN A 110 -13.93 -35.25 -17.56
N ARG A 111 -14.88 -35.98 -18.17
CA ARG A 111 -15.24 -35.79 -19.57
C ARG A 111 -16.19 -34.62 -19.70
N ILE A 112 -15.77 -33.58 -20.42
CA ILE A 112 -16.64 -32.46 -20.78
C ILE A 112 -17.61 -32.95 -21.88
N GLU A 113 -18.88 -33.14 -21.51
CA GLU A 113 -19.90 -33.67 -22.42
C GLU A 113 -20.32 -32.67 -23.52
N GLN A 114 -20.20 -31.37 -23.25
CA GLN A 114 -20.64 -30.30 -24.16
C GLN A 114 -19.58 -29.20 -24.35
N PRO A 115 -18.51 -29.45 -25.13
CA PRO A 115 -17.46 -28.46 -25.37
C PRO A 115 -17.96 -27.19 -26.08
N LYS A 116 -19.05 -27.29 -26.86
CA LYS A 116 -19.68 -26.14 -27.54
C LYS A 116 -20.25 -25.12 -26.55
N THR A 117 -20.85 -25.58 -25.45
CA THR A 117 -21.43 -24.70 -24.42
C THR A 117 -20.34 -23.94 -23.68
N VAL A 118 -19.24 -24.64 -23.33
CA VAL A 118 -18.05 -24.02 -22.70
C VAL A 118 -17.44 -22.95 -23.60
N LEU A 119 -17.34 -23.21 -24.92
CA LEU A 119 -16.85 -22.24 -25.89
C LEU A 119 -17.73 -20.98 -25.96
N ILE A 120 -19.06 -21.15 -25.99
CA ILE A 120 -20.00 -20.01 -26.02
C ILE A 120 -19.84 -19.16 -24.76
N VAL A 121 -19.81 -19.79 -23.58
CA VAL A 121 -19.64 -19.09 -22.30
C VAL A 121 -18.30 -18.33 -22.28
N GLY A 122 -17.20 -18.96 -22.72
CA GLY A 122 -15.90 -18.30 -22.83
C GLY A 122 -15.91 -17.09 -23.76
N CYS A 123 -16.56 -17.17 -24.91
CA CYS A 123 -16.70 -16.05 -25.85
C CYS A 123 -17.54 -14.90 -25.27
N VAL A 124 -18.63 -15.23 -24.56
CA VAL A 124 -19.46 -14.22 -23.87
C VAL A 124 -18.65 -13.53 -22.78
N GLY A 125 -17.95 -14.29 -21.94
CA GLY A 125 -17.09 -13.76 -20.88
C GLY A 125 -16.00 -12.83 -21.42
N LEU A 126 -15.30 -13.25 -22.49
CA LEU A 126 -14.31 -12.42 -23.16
C LEU A 126 -14.91 -11.11 -23.69
N THR A 127 -16.10 -11.17 -24.30
CA THR A 127 -16.78 -9.97 -24.82
C THR A 127 -17.12 -9.00 -23.69
N LEU A 128 -17.62 -9.50 -22.56
CA LEU A 128 -17.97 -8.68 -21.41
C LEU A 128 -16.73 -8.09 -20.73
N ASN A 129 -15.63 -8.83 -20.66
CA ASN A 129 -14.36 -8.31 -20.13
C ASN A 129 -13.75 -7.22 -21.04
N ILE A 130 -13.86 -7.35 -22.36
CA ILE A 130 -13.47 -6.30 -23.31
C ILE A 130 -14.35 -5.04 -23.12
N ILE A 131 -15.66 -5.21 -22.95
CA ILE A 131 -16.57 -4.09 -22.69
C ILE A 131 -16.19 -3.40 -21.37
N SER A 132 -15.97 -4.16 -20.29
CA SER A 132 -15.53 -3.65 -18.99
C SER A 132 -14.21 -2.90 -19.09
N ALA A 133 -13.22 -3.45 -19.81
CA ALA A 133 -11.95 -2.80 -20.06
C ALA A 133 -12.11 -1.50 -20.86
N ALA A 134 -12.98 -1.46 -21.87
CA ALA A 134 -13.25 -0.25 -22.65
C ALA A 134 -13.88 0.86 -21.81
N PHE A 135 -14.83 0.53 -20.91
CA PHE A 135 -15.41 1.48 -19.95
C PHE A 135 -14.38 2.08 -18.99
N LEU A 136 -13.31 1.33 -18.71
CA LEU A 136 -12.25 1.73 -17.79
C LEU A 136 -11.10 2.47 -18.49
N HIS A 137 -10.73 2.03 -19.71
CA HIS A 137 -9.64 2.57 -20.52
C HIS A 137 -9.97 3.93 -21.15
N GLY A 138 -11.24 4.21 -21.46
CA GLY A 138 -11.68 5.50 -22.03
C GLY A 138 -11.34 6.76 -21.20
N LYS A 139 -10.79 6.59 -19.97
CA LYS A 139 -10.28 7.67 -19.11
C LYS A 139 -8.76 7.82 -19.09
N ILE A 140 -7.99 6.80 -19.49
CA ILE A 140 -6.53 6.82 -19.38
C ILE A 140 -5.92 7.83 -20.37
N HIS A 141 -6.47 7.91 -21.58
CA HIS A 141 -6.04 8.88 -22.60
C HIS A 141 -6.52 10.32 -22.37
N GLN A 142 -7.38 10.57 -21.37
CA GLN A 142 -7.89 11.92 -21.11
C GLN A 142 -6.99 12.71 -20.14
N HIS A 143 -6.08 12.05 -19.43
CA HIS A 143 -5.13 12.70 -18.52
C HIS A 143 -3.74 12.93 -19.12
N GLU A 144 -3.38 12.26 -20.23
CA GLU A 144 -2.12 12.55 -20.95
C GLU A 144 -2.18 13.82 -21.81
N HIS A 145 -3.37 14.32 -22.15
CA HIS A 145 -3.53 15.49 -23.02
C HIS A 145 -4.00 16.77 -22.31
N ALA A 146 -4.09 16.77 -20.97
CA ALA A 146 -4.50 17.96 -20.21
C ALA A 146 -3.35 18.88 -19.77
N HIS A 147 -2.10 18.52 -20.04
CA HIS A 147 -0.92 19.35 -19.77
C HIS A 147 0.03 19.38 -20.97
N ALA A 148 -0.42 19.99 -22.06
CA ALA A 148 0.48 20.60 -23.04
C ALA A 148 0.02 22.05 -23.20
N HIS A 149 0.97 22.98 -23.09
CA HIS A 149 0.84 24.45 -23.02
C HIS A 149 0.77 25.02 -21.59
N ASP A 150 1.93 25.31 -20.98
CA ASP A 150 2.50 26.68 -20.97
C ASP A 150 3.90 26.64 -20.32
N ASP A 151 4.93 26.23 -21.08
CA ASP A 151 6.33 26.40 -20.68
C ASP A 151 6.75 27.86 -20.93
N ARG A 152 6.64 28.69 -19.89
CA ARG A 152 7.46 29.91 -19.80
C ARG A 152 8.69 29.60 -18.97
N SER A 153 9.76 29.23 -19.68
CA SER A 153 11.14 29.24 -19.19
C SER A 153 11.52 30.63 -18.68
N PHE A 154 11.77 30.76 -17.37
CA PHE A 154 12.49 31.91 -16.83
C PHE A 154 13.95 31.49 -16.60
N SER A 155 14.75 31.58 -17.66
CA SER A 155 16.21 31.51 -17.58
C SER A 155 16.74 32.91 -17.25
N SER A 156 17.16 33.15 -16.01
CA SER A 156 18.06 34.29 -15.72
C SER A 156 19.50 33.79 -15.74
N GLU A 157 20.16 33.96 -16.88
CA GLU A 157 21.61 33.98 -16.96
C GLU A 157 22.12 35.23 -16.21
N ILE A 158 23.09 35.06 -15.30
CA ILE A 158 23.91 36.18 -14.81
C ILE A 158 25.39 35.84 -15.10
N PRO A 159 26.16 36.75 -15.74
CA PRO A 159 27.53 36.46 -16.16
C PRO A 159 28.53 36.57 -15.01
N LEU A 160 29.56 35.73 -15.06
CA LEU A 160 30.80 35.87 -14.30
C LEU A 160 31.59 37.07 -14.82
N GLU A 161 31.64 38.16 -14.05
CA GLU A 161 32.77 39.10 -14.10
C GLU A 161 33.27 39.43 -12.71
N ALA A 162 34.60 39.48 -12.63
CA ALA A 162 35.37 39.59 -11.43
C ALA A 162 35.40 41.03 -10.87
N ASN A 163 35.70 41.06 -9.57
CA ASN A 163 36.47 42.07 -8.85
C ASN A 163 35.75 43.27 -8.20
N ALA A 164 36.12 43.39 -6.92
CA ALA A 164 36.39 44.61 -6.15
C ALA A 164 35.27 45.25 -5.29
N ARG A 165 35.58 45.18 -3.97
CA ARG A 165 35.39 46.21 -2.93
C ARG A 165 34.05 46.30 -2.17
N ALA A 166 34.15 45.79 -0.94
CA ALA A 166 34.02 46.54 0.31
C ALA A 166 32.62 46.92 0.86
N ARG A 167 32.45 46.47 2.12
CA ARG A 167 31.68 47.05 3.25
C ARG A 167 30.16 46.80 3.32
N GLY A 168 29.77 46.19 4.45
CA GLY A 168 28.45 46.37 5.08
C GLY A 168 27.96 45.07 5.72
N GLY A 169 27.88 45.05 7.05
CA GLY A 169 27.63 43.83 7.83
C GLY A 169 26.17 43.39 7.90
N GLY A 170 25.99 42.10 8.18
CA GLY A 170 24.72 41.43 8.42
C GLY A 170 24.94 39.92 8.39
N MET A 171 25.04 39.28 9.56
CA MET A 171 25.40 37.88 9.72
C MET A 171 24.15 37.00 9.58
N GLU A 172 23.91 36.46 8.39
CA GLU A 172 23.00 35.31 8.18
C GLU A 172 23.81 34.02 8.22
N LEU A 173 23.48 33.14 9.17
CA LEU A 173 24.13 31.86 9.38
C LEU A 173 23.66 30.88 8.28
N GLN A 174 24.39 30.85 7.17
CA GLN A 174 24.18 29.88 6.09
C GLN A 174 24.70 28.50 6.56
N VAL A 175 23.79 27.65 7.02
CA VAL A 175 24.12 26.27 7.39
C VAL A 175 24.44 25.50 6.09
N GLN A 176 25.71 25.15 5.93
CA GLN A 176 26.20 24.28 4.86
C GLN A 176 25.66 22.86 5.08
N HIS A 177 24.70 22.43 4.27
CA HIS A 177 24.27 21.03 4.19
C HIS A 177 25.05 20.33 3.06
N ALA A 178 26.27 19.88 3.35
CA ALA A 178 27.18 19.29 2.35
C ALA A 178 27.24 17.75 2.39
N GLU A 179 26.56 17.08 3.34
CA GLU A 179 26.88 15.67 3.63
C GLU A 179 25.67 14.83 4.10
N HIS A 180 24.57 14.79 3.34
CA HIS A 180 23.55 13.75 3.54
C HIS A 180 23.12 13.10 2.23
N MET A 181 22.82 11.80 2.29
CA MET A 181 22.38 11.03 1.13
C MET A 181 20.91 11.31 0.83
N HIS A 182 20.64 12.16 -0.16
CA HIS A 182 19.32 12.20 -0.76
C HIS A 182 19.08 10.89 -1.51
N LEU A 183 18.10 10.10 -1.06
CA LEU A 183 17.44 9.13 -1.93
C LEU A 183 16.72 9.93 -3.03
N THR A 184 17.46 10.30 -4.07
CA THR A 184 16.94 10.80 -5.35
C THR A 184 16.34 9.63 -6.14
N VAL A 185 15.54 8.79 -5.48
CA VAL A 185 14.64 7.92 -6.20
C VAL A 185 13.47 8.81 -6.57
N PRO A 186 13.31 9.23 -7.84
CA PRO A 186 12.05 9.79 -8.26
C PRO A 186 11.01 8.72 -7.96
N ILE A 187 10.18 8.95 -6.94
CA ILE A 187 8.93 8.22 -6.81
C ILE A 187 8.17 8.63 -8.05
N LYS A 188 8.29 7.83 -9.11
CA LYS A 188 7.46 7.95 -10.29
C LYS A 188 6.05 7.68 -9.81
N THR A 189 5.39 8.72 -9.33
CA THR A 189 3.96 8.71 -9.06
C THR A 189 3.33 8.56 -10.42
N SER A 190 3.13 7.33 -10.89
CA SER A 190 2.14 7.11 -11.92
C SER A 190 0.86 7.67 -11.31
N THR A 191 0.42 8.81 -11.83
CA THR A 191 -0.85 9.47 -11.52
C THR A 191 -2.04 8.65 -12.03
N MET A 192 -1.88 7.33 -12.10
CA MET A 192 -2.97 6.40 -12.22
C MET A 192 -3.48 6.12 -10.81
N ASP A 193 -4.76 6.37 -10.59
CA ASP A 193 -5.45 6.02 -9.35
C ASP A 193 -5.26 4.51 -9.11
N LEU A 194 -4.45 4.13 -8.12
CA LEU A 194 -3.95 2.75 -7.96
C LEU A 194 -5.10 1.74 -7.86
N GLY A 195 -6.25 2.18 -7.35
CA GLY A 195 -7.48 1.38 -7.33
C GLY A 195 -8.03 1.07 -8.72
N ILE A 196 -8.08 2.03 -9.65
CA ILE A 196 -8.59 1.82 -11.01
C ILE A 196 -7.62 1.03 -11.86
N LEU A 197 -6.32 1.30 -11.74
CA LEU A 197 -5.29 0.51 -12.41
C LEU A 197 -5.33 -0.95 -11.93
N GLY A 198 -5.52 -1.17 -10.62
CA GLY A 198 -5.73 -2.50 -10.06
C GLY A 198 -6.94 -3.22 -10.67
N VAL A 199 -8.09 -2.54 -10.76
CA VAL A 199 -9.30 -3.09 -11.41
C VAL A 199 -9.06 -3.35 -12.91
N LEU A 200 -8.33 -2.49 -13.61
CA LEU A 200 -8.02 -2.69 -15.04
C LEU A 200 -7.15 -3.92 -15.27
N ILE A 201 -6.04 -4.02 -14.53
CA ILE A 201 -5.12 -5.16 -14.63
C ILE A 201 -5.86 -6.46 -14.31
N HIS A 202 -6.78 -6.41 -13.33
CA HIS A 202 -7.65 -7.53 -12.99
C HIS A 202 -8.54 -7.94 -14.17
N VAL A 203 -9.31 -7.00 -14.74
CA VAL A 203 -10.20 -7.29 -15.89
C VAL A 203 -9.43 -7.81 -17.10
N VAL A 204 -8.22 -7.32 -17.33
CA VAL A 204 -7.32 -7.86 -18.37
C VAL A 204 -6.89 -9.30 -18.05
N GLY A 205 -6.61 -9.59 -16.79
CA GLY A 205 -6.36 -10.96 -16.31
C GLY A 205 -7.54 -11.89 -16.56
N ASP A 206 -8.76 -11.45 -16.29
CA ASP A 206 -9.97 -12.25 -16.55
C ASP A 206 -10.16 -12.51 -18.04
N ALA A 207 -9.92 -11.51 -18.90
CA ALA A 207 -9.95 -11.70 -20.35
C ALA A 207 -8.95 -12.76 -20.82
N ILE A 208 -7.74 -12.75 -20.26
CA ILE A 208 -6.70 -13.75 -20.51
C ILE A 208 -7.17 -15.14 -20.06
N ASN A 209 -7.84 -15.24 -18.91
CA ASN A 209 -8.41 -16.50 -18.43
C ASN A 209 -9.49 -17.04 -19.40
N ASN A 210 -10.41 -16.18 -19.88
CA ASN A 210 -11.40 -16.60 -20.88
C ASN A 210 -10.76 -17.10 -22.17
N ILE A 211 -9.67 -16.47 -22.63
CA ILE A 211 -8.92 -16.94 -23.81
C ILE A 211 -8.37 -18.35 -23.56
N GLY A 212 -7.80 -18.61 -22.37
CA GLY A 212 -7.36 -19.95 -21.98
C GLY A 212 -8.49 -20.98 -22.08
N VAL A 213 -9.66 -20.67 -21.52
CA VAL A 213 -10.85 -21.55 -21.54
C VAL A 213 -11.33 -21.81 -22.98
N ILE A 214 -11.36 -20.78 -23.82
CA ILE A 214 -11.70 -20.89 -25.26
C ILE A 214 -10.73 -21.85 -25.96
N ILE A 215 -9.42 -21.71 -25.72
CA ILE A 215 -8.39 -22.58 -26.30
C ILE A 215 -8.59 -24.04 -25.84
N ALA A 216 -8.82 -24.28 -24.54
CA ALA A 216 -9.10 -25.61 -24.03
C ALA A 216 -10.35 -26.24 -24.69
N ALA A 217 -11.44 -25.47 -24.81
CA ALA A 217 -12.66 -25.93 -25.45
C ALA A 217 -12.47 -26.27 -26.94
N LEU A 218 -11.69 -25.46 -27.67
CA LEU A 218 -11.34 -25.73 -29.07
C LEU A 218 -10.50 -27.00 -29.23
N ILE A 219 -9.51 -27.21 -28.35
CA ILE A 219 -8.71 -28.44 -28.34
C ILE A 219 -9.61 -29.65 -28.10
N ILE A 220 -10.49 -29.60 -27.11
CA ILE A 220 -11.41 -30.71 -26.79
C ILE A 220 -12.40 -30.98 -27.94
N TRP A 221 -12.85 -29.93 -28.64
CA TRP A 221 -13.79 -30.06 -29.74
C TRP A 221 -13.12 -30.64 -31.01
N PHE A 222 -11.99 -30.08 -31.45
CA PHE A 222 -11.36 -30.47 -32.71
C PHE A 222 -10.50 -31.73 -32.60
N THR A 223 -9.92 -32.00 -31.43
CA THR A 223 -9.05 -33.16 -31.24
C THR A 223 -9.87 -34.40 -30.87
N LYS A 224 -9.56 -35.54 -31.48
CA LYS A 224 -10.21 -36.85 -31.22
C LYS A 224 -9.34 -37.80 -30.38
N SER A 225 -8.15 -37.39 -29.96
CA SER A 225 -7.27 -38.19 -29.09
C SER A 225 -7.80 -38.26 -27.65
N GLU A 226 -7.47 -39.34 -26.93
CA GLU A 226 -7.89 -39.53 -25.54
C GLU A 226 -7.30 -38.46 -24.61
N GLY A 227 -6.13 -37.90 -24.95
CA GLY A 227 -5.44 -36.88 -24.16
C GLY A 227 -6.05 -35.47 -24.22
N ARG A 228 -7.06 -35.23 -25.07
CA ARG A 228 -7.66 -33.88 -25.23
C ARG A 228 -8.25 -33.31 -23.93
N PHE A 229 -8.71 -34.18 -23.04
CA PHE A 229 -9.32 -33.78 -21.77
C PHE A 229 -8.31 -33.25 -20.74
N TYR A 230 -7.00 -33.41 -20.97
CA TYR A 230 -5.96 -32.79 -20.16
C TYR A 230 -5.80 -31.27 -20.44
N ALA A 231 -6.37 -30.76 -21.53
CA ALA A 231 -6.30 -29.34 -21.84
C ALA A 231 -7.01 -28.47 -20.78
N ASP A 232 -8.16 -28.91 -20.27
CA ASP A 232 -8.93 -28.21 -19.23
C ASP A 232 -8.18 -28.08 -17.89
N PRO A 233 -7.68 -29.16 -17.26
CA PRO A 233 -6.93 -29.05 -16.02
C PRO A 233 -5.59 -28.31 -16.23
N ALA A 234 -4.94 -28.42 -17.40
CA ALA A 234 -3.72 -27.67 -17.68
C ALA A 234 -3.95 -26.15 -17.72
N VAL A 235 -4.99 -25.70 -18.42
CA VAL A 235 -5.38 -24.29 -18.45
C VAL A 235 -5.81 -23.82 -17.06
N SER A 236 -6.62 -24.61 -16.34
CA SER A 236 -7.06 -24.28 -14.98
C SER A 236 -5.88 -24.16 -14.00
N MET A 237 -4.86 -25.02 -14.11
CA MET A 237 -3.63 -24.94 -13.32
C MET A 237 -2.87 -23.66 -13.62
N TRP A 238 -2.74 -23.31 -14.90
CA TRP A 238 -2.07 -22.09 -15.32
C TRP A 238 -2.79 -20.83 -14.80
N ILE A 239 -4.13 -20.79 -14.88
CA ILE A 239 -4.96 -19.72 -14.31
C ILE A 239 -4.71 -19.62 -12.80
N ALA A 240 -4.74 -20.74 -12.08
CA ALA A 240 -4.49 -20.77 -10.63
C ALA A 240 -3.10 -20.21 -10.26
N ILE A 241 -2.05 -20.58 -11.00
CA ILE A 241 -0.70 -20.05 -10.81
C ILE A 241 -0.67 -18.54 -11.04
N MET A 242 -1.33 -18.04 -12.08
CA MET A 242 -1.41 -16.60 -12.37
C MET A 242 -2.12 -15.83 -11.25
N ILE A 243 -3.24 -16.36 -10.74
CA ILE A 243 -3.99 -15.78 -9.61
C ILE A 243 -3.11 -15.75 -8.35
N LEU A 244 -2.46 -16.86 -8.00
CA LEU A 244 -1.58 -16.92 -6.84
C LEU A 244 -0.39 -15.95 -6.97
N ALA A 245 0.24 -15.90 -8.15
CA ALA A 245 1.37 -15.01 -8.41
C ALA A 245 1.01 -13.52 -8.28
N SER A 246 -0.23 -13.14 -8.59
CA SER A 246 -0.71 -11.76 -8.41
C SER A 246 -1.22 -11.46 -7.00
N ALA A 247 -1.86 -12.43 -6.34
CA ALA A 247 -2.46 -12.28 -5.02
C ALA A 247 -1.43 -12.27 -3.88
N ILE A 248 -0.35 -13.06 -3.98
CA ILE A 248 0.74 -13.09 -2.98
C ILE A 248 1.36 -11.70 -2.76
N PRO A 249 1.86 -10.99 -3.80
CA PRO A 249 2.48 -9.68 -3.60
C PRO A 249 1.46 -8.63 -3.16
N LEU A 250 0.21 -8.70 -3.61
CA LEU A 250 -0.86 -7.80 -3.17
C LEU A 250 -1.12 -7.94 -1.66
N THR A 251 -1.27 -9.17 -1.18
CA THR A 251 -1.51 -9.48 0.23
C THR A 251 -0.32 -9.10 1.10
N LYS A 252 0.91 -9.42 0.66
CA LYS A 252 2.14 -9.09 1.39
C LYS A 252 2.35 -7.57 1.50
N ARG A 253 2.13 -6.82 0.41
CA ARG A 253 2.32 -5.36 0.39
C ARG A 253 1.28 -4.63 1.24
N SER A 254 0.00 -5.00 1.12
CA SER A 254 -1.07 -4.42 1.93
C SER A 254 -0.92 -4.79 3.42
N GLY A 255 -0.62 -6.06 3.70
CA GLY A 255 -0.37 -6.56 5.06
C GLY A 255 0.82 -5.88 5.73
N ALA A 256 1.93 -5.66 5.01
CA ALA A 256 3.10 -4.95 5.55
C ALA A 256 2.76 -3.54 6.03
N ILE A 257 1.97 -2.79 5.25
CA ILE A 257 1.55 -1.43 5.64
C ILE A 257 0.60 -1.47 6.85
N LEU A 258 -0.30 -2.46 6.92
CA LEU A 258 -1.16 -2.68 8.09
C LEU A 258 -0.35 -3.00 9.36
N LEU A 259 0.75 -3.73 9.21
CA LEU A 259 1.74 -4.02 10.25
C LEU A 259 2.68 -2.85 10.55
N GLN A 260 2.39 -1.64 10.04
CA GLN A 260 3.16 -0.42 10.29
C GLN A 260 4.61 -0.50 9.79
N SER A 261 4.86 -1.22 8.69
CA SER A 261 6.20 -1.28 8.10
C SER A 261 6.69 0.10 7.65
N ALA A 262 8.01 0.32 7.79
CA ALA A 262 8.70 1.47 7.20
C ALA A 262 8.54 1.51 5.66
N PRO A 263 8.61 2.70 5.04
CA PRO A 263 8.56 2.82 3.59
C PRO A 263 9.73 2.09 2.90
N PRO A 264 9.46 1.44 1.74
CA PRO A 264 10.47 0.66 1.04
C PRO A 264 11.62 1.56 0.61
N GLY A 265 12.84 1.12 0.91
CA GLY A 265 14.07 1.85 0.58
C GLY A 265 14.57 2.79 1.68
N VAL A 266 13.80 3.03 2.75
CA VAL A 266 14.26 3.80 3.90
C VAL A 266 14.90 2.87 4.92
N ARG A 267 16.21 3.04 5.17
CA ARG A 267 16.91 2.39 6.29
C ARG A 267 16.84 3.30 7.50
N LEU A 268 16.34 2.78 8.61
CA LEU A 268 16.15 3.56 9.85
C LEU A 268 17.49 4.05 10.41
N GLU A 269 18.55 3.29 10.19
CA GLU A 269 19.91 3.60 10.62
C GLU A 269 20.46 4.83 9.90
N ASP A 270 20.23 4.93 8.58
CA ASP A 270 20.67 6.07 7.77
C ASP A 270 19.90 7.33 8.17
N VAL A 271 18.58 7.22 8.35
CA VAL A 271 17.74 8.34 8.81
C VAL A 271 18.20 8.83 10.17
N LYS A 272 18.48 7.90 11.10
CA LYS A 272 19.01 8.25 12.42
C LYS A 272 20.34 8.98 12.32
N HIS A 273 21.27 8.47 11.51
CA HIS A 273 22.59 9.06 11.34
C HIS A 273 22.54 10.47 10.76
N ASP A 274 21.71 10.68 9.73
CA ASP A 274 21.52 12.00 9.11
C ASP A 274 20.88 12.99 10.11
N MET A 275 19.94 12.54 10.94
CA MET A 275 19.35 13.37 11.99
C MET A 275 20.36 13.74 13.08
N GLU A 276 21.24 12.81 13.48
CA GLU A 276 22.30 13.03 14.46
C GLU A 276 23.43 13.93 13.92
N SER A 277 23.58 14.02 12.59
CA SER A 277 24.54 14.91 11.93
C SER A 277 24.11 16.39 11.95
N ILE A 278 22.87 16.69 12.36
CA ILE A 278 22.35 18.06 12.43
C ILE A 278 22.99 18.78 13.65
N PRO A 279 23.59 19.97 13.46
CA PRO A 279 24.23 20.70 14.55
C PRO A 279 23.30 20.95 15.75
N GLY A 280 23.75 20.51 16.92
CA GLY A 280 23.04 20.70 18.18
C GLY A 280 21.97 19.66 18.49
N VAL A 281 21.85 18.60 17.68
CA VAL A 281 21.26 17.31 18.06
C VAL A 281 22.36 16.45 18.68
N LEU A 282 22.15 15.96 19.89
CA LEU A 282 23.11 15.10 20.59
C LEU A 282 22.87 13.62 20.25
N SER A 283 21.60 13.21 20.24
CA SER A 283 21.22 11.86 19.83
C SER A 283 19.73 11.77 19.54
N VAL A 284 19.35 10.75 18.74
CA VAL A 284 17.97 10.42 18.39
C VAL A 284 17.61 9.02 18.89
N HIS A 285 16.52 8.92 19.63
CA HIS A 285 16.00 7.67 20.20
C HIS A 285 14.52 7.46 19.84
N GLU A 286 14.06 6.22 19.99
CA GLU A 286 12.67 5.82 19.70
C GLU A 286 12.16 6.29 18.32
N LEU A 287 13.04 6.33 17.32
CA LEU A 287 12.69 6.63 15.94
C LEU A 287 11.81 5.50 15.38
N HIS A 288 10.52 5.79 15.25
CA HIS A 288 9.56 4.91 14.61
C HIS A 288 9.07 5.56 13.33
N VAL A 289 9.19 4.85 12.21
CA VAL A 289 8.72 5.30 10.90
C VAL A 289 7.78 4.25 10.35
N TRP A 290 6.56 4.66 9.98
CA TRP A 290 5.58 3.75 9.40
C TRP A 290 4.76 4.43 8.30
N ARG A 291 4.13 3.59 7.48
CA ARG A 291 3.19 4.05 6.46
C ARG A 291 1.77 4.10 7.03
N LEU A 292 1.09 5.23 6.85
CA LEU A 292 -0.34 5.33 7.13
C LEU A 292 -1.15 4.76 5.96
N ASP A 293 -0.76 5.15 4.74
CA ASP A 293 -1.34 4.66 3.50
C ASP A 293 -0.26 4.53 2.39
N GLN A 294 -0.68 4.51 1.13
CA GLN A 294 0.26 4.38 0.01
C GLN A 294 1.12 5.62 -0.24
N ARG A 295 0.67 6.81 0.19
CA ARG A 295 1.25 8.13 -0.11
C ARG A 295 1.80 8.85 1.12
N LYS A 296 1.23 8.60 2.30
CA LYS A 296 1.55 9.27 3.54
C LYS A 296 2.30 8.34 4.48
N SER A 297 3.54 8.72 4.76
CA SER A 297 4.39 8.13 5.79
C SER A 297 4.45 9.06 7.00
N ILE A 298 4.46 8.47 8.19
CA ILE A 298 4.49 9.16 9.48
C ILE A 298 5.76 8.73 10.22
N ALA A 299 6.37 9.64 10.98
CA ALA A 299 7.43 9.30 11.91
C ALA A 299 7.23 9.95 13.27
N THR A 300 7.69 9.26 14.31
CA THR A 300 7.86 9.79 15.67
C THR A 300 9.30 9.59 16.09
N ALA A 301 9.89 10.60 16.72
CA ALA A 301 11.26 10.50 17.22
C ALA A 301 11.46 11.35 18.48
N HIS A 302 12.29 10.87 19.39
CA HIS A 302 12.77 11.65 20.53
C HIS A 302 14.15 12.20 20.19
N VAL A 303 14.30 13.52 20.35
CA VAL A 303 15.50 14.25 19.92
C VAL A 303 16.12 14.92 21.14
N ILE A 304 17.30 14.46 21.52
CA ILE A 304 18.06 15.04 22.62
C ILE A 304 18.80 16.28 22.10
N VAL A 305 18.55 17.44 22.71
CA VAL A 305 19.20 18.70 22.35
C VAL A 305 19.99 19.28 23.52
N LYS A 306 21.07 20.00 23.19
CA LYS A 306 21.93 20.67 24.18
C LYS A 306 21.31 21.95 24.76
N ASP A 307 20.44 22.60 24.00
CA ASP A 307 19.89 23.91 24.35
C ASP A 307 18.55 23.78 25.08
N GLU A 308 18.39 24.51 26.18
CA GLU A 308 17.14 24.52 26.97
C GLU A 308 16.04 25.41 26.37
N SER A 309 16.35 26.21 25.34
CA SER A 309 15.39 27.15 24.75
C SER A 309 14.47 26.49 23.71
N LEU A 310 13.16 26.66 23.87
CA LEU A 310 12.15 26.12 22.95
C LEU A 310 12.27 26.70 21.53
N SER A 311 12.66 27.99 21.39
CA SER A 311 12.82 28.64 20.09
C SER A 311 13.96 28.01 19.27
N ALA A 312 15.09 27.69 19.90
CA ALA A 312 16.18 26.98 19.24
C ALA A 312 15.78 25.55 18.86
N PHE A 313 14.98 24.87 19.70
CA PHE A 313 14.43 23.56 19.35
C PHE A 313 13.50 23.64 18.13
N MET A 314 12.60 24.62 18.05
CA MET A 314 11.68 24.76 16.92
C MET A 314 12.42 24.92 15.57
N GLN A 315 13.54 25.67 15.55
CA GLN A 315 14.37 25.79 14.36
C GLN A 315 15.04 24.46 13.98
N LYS A 316 15.60 23.74 14.95
CA LYS A 316 16.19 22.41 14.71
C LYS A 316 15.14 21.38 14.27
N ALA A 317 13.96 21.40 14.89
CA ALA A 317 12.83 20.54 14.55
C ALA A 317 12.36 20.76 13.10
N GLN A 318 12.46 21.99 12.59
CA GLN A 318 12.20 22.29 11.18
C GLN A 318 13.25 21.62 10.28
N THR A 319 14.55 21.76 10.58
CA THR A 319 15.63 21.10 9.81
C THR A 319 15.51 19.58 9.84
N VAL A 320 15.19 19.00 11.00
CA VAL A 320 14.93 17.56 11.13
C VAL A 320 13.72 17.15 10.30
N SER A 321 12.66 17.95 10.28
CA SER A 321 11.46 17.67 9.49
C SER A 321 11.74 17.75 7.98
N GLU A 322 12.57 18.70 7.54
CA GLU A 322 13.03 18.79 6.14
C GLU A 322 13.88 17.58 5.74
N CYS A 323 14.79 17.13 6.63
CA CYS A 323 15.55 15.89 6.44
C CYS A 323 14.62 14.67 6.28
N LEU A 324 13.65 14.49 7.20
CA LEU A 324 12.66 13.42 7.12
C LEU A 324 11.78 13.53 5.86
N HIS A 325 11.47 14.75 5.42
CA HIS A 325 10.74 14.99 4.18
C HIS A 325 11.49 14.51 2.94
N ALA A 326 12.82 14.67 2.91
CA ALA A 326 13.67 14.13 1.84
C ALA A 326 13.62 12.60 1.76
N TYR A 327 13.36 11.91 2.88
CA TYR A 327 13.11 10.46 2.94
C TYR A 327 11.66 10.05 2.61
N GLY A 328 10.79 11.01 2.24
CA GLY A 328 9.38 10.77 1.92
C GLY A 328 8.48 10.65 3.14
N ILE A 329 8.91 11.12 4.31
CA ILE A 329 8.13 11.16 5.54
C ILE A 329 7.44 12.53 5.63
N HIS A 330 6.11 12.54 5.60
CA HIS A 330 5.33 13.77 5.40
C HIS A 330 4.71 14.31 6.69
N SER A 331 4.65 13.50 7.74
CA SER A 331 4.06 13.88 9.02
C SER A 331 4.98 13.41 10.12
N THR A 332 5.56 14.33 10.86
CA THR A 332 6.56 14.04 11.89
C THR A 332 6.06 14.55 13.23
N THR A 333 6.34 13.80 14.29
CA THR A 333 6.14 14.25 15.67
C THR A 333 7.46 14.09 16.38
N LEU A 334 8.05 15.22 16.78
CA LEU A 334 9.36 15.28 17.41
C LEU A 334 9.17 15.67 18.87
N GLN A 335 9.61 14.81 19.78
CA GLN A 335 9.62 15.09 21.20
C GLN A 335 11.01 15.63 21.60
N PRO A 336 11.11 16.85 22.13
CA PRO A 336 12.36 17.35 22.70
C PRO A 336 12.67 16.62 24.00
N GLU A 337 13.91 16.14 24.12
CA GLU A 337 14.46 15.65 25.39
C GLU A 337 15.72 16.46 25.72
N LEU A 338 15.93 16.71 27.01
CA LEU A 338 17.14 17.37 27.51
C LEU A 338 18.12 16.28 27.91
N ALA A 339 19.42 16.54 27.69
CA ALA A 339 20.45 15.64 28.20
C ALA A 339 20.30 15.52 29.73
N PRO A 340 20.39 14.29 30.31
CA PRO A 340 20.41 14.14 31.75
C PRO A 340 21.52 15.01 32.34
N PHE A 341 21.21 15.77 33.39
CA PHE A 341 22.25 16.39 34.21
C PHE A 341 23.10 15.28 34.81
N GLU A 342 24.37 15.19 34.40
CA GLU A 342 25.36 14.46 35.18
C GLU A 342 25.65 15.31 36.42
N ASP A 343 25.03 14.94 37.56
CA ASP A 343 25.43 15.49 38.85
C ASP A 343 26.91 15.14 39.07
N GLU A 344 27.79 16.14 39.02
CA GLU A 344 29.24 16.00 39.21
C GLU A 344 29.65 15.69 40.67
N ASP A 345 28.73 15.22 41.51
CA ASP A 345 28.98 14.91 42.93
C ASP A 345 28.82 13.42 43.22
N SER A 346 29.77 12.61 42.75
CA SER A 346 30.10 11.32 43.41
C SER A 346 31.44 10.76 42.94
N ARG A 347 32.51 11.55 43.08
CA ARG A 347 33.87 11.00 43.21
C ARG A 347 34.12 10.60 44.66
N THR A 348 33.84 9.35 45.03
CA THR A 348 34.66 8.62 46.02
C THR A 348 34.35 7.11 46.05
N SER A 349 35.34 6.34 45.60
CA SER A 349 35.78 5.01 46.05
C SER A 349 34.76 3.88 46.31
N SER A 350 34.82 2.80 45.51
CA SER A 350 35.52 1.56 45.87
C SER A 350 35.30 0.49 44.79
N GLU A 351 36.14 -0.53 44.81
CA GLU A 351 36.52 -1.45 43.74
C GLU A 351 35.45 -2.50 43.37
N MET A 352 35.37 -2.74 42.05
CA MET A 352 35.32 -4.03 41.35
C MET A 352 34.76 -5.26 42.09
N GLU A 353 33.52 -5.66 41.75
CA GLU A 353 33.15 -7.08 41.58
C GLU A 353 31.81 -7.24 40.84
N GLY A 354 31.75 -8.16 39.87
CA GLY A 354 30.51 -8.87 39.53
C GLY A 354 29.67 -8.38 38.34
N LEU A 355 29.99 -8.91 37.15
CA LEU A 355 29.08 -9.02 36.00
C LEU A 355 27.70 -9.59 36.38
N ARG A 356 26.64 -9.07 35.73
CA ARG A 356 25.22 -9.50 35.74
C ARG A 356 24.31 -8.98 36.86
N GLN A 357 24.02 -7.67 36.83
CA GLN A 357 22.77 -7.15 37.40
C GLN A 357 22.07 -6.16 36.46
N ARG A 358 22.02 -6.47 35.15
CA ARG A 358 21.07 -5.81 34.22
C ARG A 358 19.73 -6.54 34.33
N ARG A 359 19.11 -6.48 35.51
CA ARG A 359 17.77 -7.03 35.76
C ARG A 359 16.81 -5.85 35.88
N VAL A 360 16.11 -5.58 34.77
CA VAL A 360 14.72 -5.12 34.70
C VAL A 360 14.32 -4.22 35.87
N SER A 361 14.65 -2.94 35.79
CA SER A 361 13.89 -1.92 36.50
C SER A 361 12.48 -1.91 35.90
N LEU A 362 11.59 -2.60 36.58
CA LEU A 362 10.14 -2.49 36.46
C LEU A 362 9.75 -1.03 36.19
N LEU A 363 8.86 -0.86 35.22
CA LEU A 363 8.15 0.35 34.82
C LEU A 363 8.06 1.40 35.96
N LYS A 364 8.99 2.35 36.00
CA LYS A 364 8.71 3.66 36.56
C LYS A 364 8.18 4.49 35.41
N CYS A 365 6.88 4.78 35.45
CA CYS A 365 6.27 5.79 34.60
C CYS A 365 7.12 7.08 34.71
N GLY A 366 7.65 7.58 33.59
CA GLY A 366 8.47 8.80 33.54
C GLY A 366 7.68 10.09 33.80
N LEU A 367 6.37 9.98 34.01
CA LEU A 367 5.53 11.08 34.48
C LEU A 367 5.70 11.20 35.99
N SER A 368 6.23 12.32 36.46
CA SER A 368 6.07 12.76 37.83
C SER A 368 4.59 13.01 38.07
N CYS A 369 3.87 11.98 38.52
CA CYS A 369 2.47 12.09 38.93
C CYS A 369 2.43 13.00 40.17
N GLY A 370 2.33 14.31 39.92
CA GLY A 370 2.17 15.31 40.94
C GLY A 370 0.78 15.24 41.57
N THR A 371 0.64 15.89 42.71
CA THR A 371 -0.59 16.09 43.51
C THR A 371 -1.80 16.69 42.74
N PHE A 372 -1.68 16.93 41.44
CA PHE A 372 -2.77 17.40 40.58
C PHE A 372 -3.57 16.27 39.90
N CYS A 373 -3.11 15.01 39.95
CA CYS A 373 -3.81 13.86 39.34
C CYS A 373 -4.64 13.04 40.34
N GLU A 374 -4.85 13.55 41.55
CA GLU A 374 -5.51 12.83 42.65
C GLU A 374 -6.96 12.38 42.38
N PRO A 375 -7.76 13.02 41.50
CA PRO A 375 -9.08 12.50 41.15
C PRO A 375 -9.14 11.65 39.86
N LEU A 376 -8.03 11.49 39.10
CA LEU A 376 -8.02 10.79 37.81
C LEU A 376 -6.84 9.80 37.73
N MET A 377 -6.94 8.72 38.50
CA MET A 377 -5.91 7.68 38.58
C MET A 377 -5.79 6.89 37.26
N CYS A 378 -4.63 7.00 36.59
CA CYS A 378 -4.31 6.27 35.34
C CYS A 378 -3.70 4.88 35.54
N CYS A 379 -3.36 4.46 36.77
CA CYS A 379 -2.74 3.15 37.01
C CYS A 379 -3.40 2.48 38.22
N ASN A 380 -4.27 1.51 37.98
CA ASN A 380 -4.89 0.71 39.01
C ASN A 380 -4.35 -0.72 38.90
N GLU A 381 -3.27 -1.02 39.60
CA GLU A 381 -2.96 -2.39 39.98
C GLU A 381 -2.89 -2.44 41.51
N LYS A 382 -3.98 -2.94 42.12
CA LYS A 382 -3.92 -3.41 43.50
C LYS A 382 -2.92 -4.57 43.56
N PRO A 383 -1.96 -4.58 44.49
CA PRO A 383 -1.25 -5.81 44.81
C PRO A 383 -2.28 -6.79 45.39
N LEU A 384 -2.30 -8.01 44.85
CA LEU A 384 -2.97 -9.15 45.49
C LEU A 384 -2.32 -9.37 46.86
N GLU A 385 -3.13 -9.32 47.92
CA GLU A 385 -2.79 -9.86 49.25
C GLU A 385 -2.61 -11.38 49.22
#